data_AF-A0A6N3CT96-F1
#
_entry.id   AF-A0A6N3CT96-F1
#
_cell.length_a   1.000
_cell.length_b   1.000
_cell.length_c   1.000
_cell.angle_alpha   90.00
_cell.angle_beta   90.00
_cell.angle_gamma   90.00
#
_symmetry.space_group_name_H-M   'P 1'
#
loop_
_entity.id
_entity.type
_entity.pdbx_description
1 polymer ?
#
loop_
_entity_poly.entity_id
_entity_poly.type
_entity_poly.pdbx_seq_one_letter_code
_entity_poly.pdbx_strand_id
1 'polypeptide(L)'
;MKGKLKYLFILIIILGSIPILPVLEENFYGFFAFINSYGLSSFVLPLLISLPLIYKNRNFYFFYILLIPILYNNFFIIYFFKVVDYSFTSIIFFVLGLVLSLYLLRDNEKTP
;
A
#
# COMPACT_ATOMS: atom_id res chain seq x y z
N MET A 1 0.68 19.92 9.49
CA MET A 1 1.12 19.05 8.38
C MET A 1 0.11 17.96 8.00
N LYS A 2 -0.56 17.31 8.95
CA LYS A 2 -1.51 16.19 8.72
C LYS A 2 -2.60 16.46 7.67
N GLY A 3 -3.22 17.65 7.67
CA GLY A 3 -4.22 18.01 6.66
C GLY A 3 -3.69 18.13 5.22
N LYS A 4 -2.43 18.60 5.05
CA LYS A 4 -1.80 18.74 3.72
C LYS A 4 -1.30 17.39 3.19
N LEU A 5 -0.76 16.54 4.07
CA LEU A 5 -0.27 15.20 3.71
C LEU A 5 -1.38 14.16 3.57
N LYS A 6 -2.56 14.40 4.16
CA LYS A 6 -3.73 13.53 4.03
C LYS A 6 -4.03 13.16 2.58
N TYR A 7 -4.09 14.15 1.70
CA TYR A 7 -4.40 13.93 0.29
C TYR A 7 -3.28 13.18 -0.44
N LEU A 8 -2.02 13.40 -0.03
CA LEU A 8 -0.89 12.64 -0.55
C LEU A 8 -0.99 11.16 -0.19
N PHE A 9 -1.30 10.82 1.07
CA PHE A 9 -1.47 9.43 1.47
C PHE A 9 -2.67 8.77 0.78
N ILE A 10 -3.80 9.49 0.66
CA ILE A 10 -4.96 8.99 -0.10
C ILE A 10 -4.56 8.74 -1.56
N LEU A 11 -3.82 9.64 -2.20
CA LEU A 11 -3.36 9.47 -3.57
C LEU A 11 -2.47 8.24 -3.73
N ILE A 12 -1.48 8.08 -2.85
CA ILE A 12 -0.56 6.93 -2.88
C ILE A 12 -1.35 5.62 -2.66
N ILE A 13 -2.30 5.60 -1.72
CA ILE A 13 -3.18 4.45 -1.50
C ILE A 13 -3.97 4.12 -2.76
N ILE A 14 -4.58 5.12 -3.42
CA ILE A 14 -5.34 4.91 -4.67
C ILE A 14 -4.44 4.31 -5.75
N LEU A 15 -3.24 4.85 -5.95
CA LEU A 15 -2.27 4.31 -6.92
C LEU A 15 -1.87 2.86 -6.59
N GLY A 16 -1.59 2.58 -5.30
CA GLY A 16 -1.31 1.24 -4.80
C GLY A 16 -2.49 0.28 -4.85
N SER A 17 -3.70 0.77 -5.11
CA SER A 17 -4.92 -0.03 -5.22
C SER A 17 -5.33 -0.30 -6.66
N ILE A 18 -4.56 0.16 -7.65
CA ILE A 18 -4.86 -0.15 -9.05
C ILE A 18 -4.63 -1.65 -9.25
N PRO A 19 -5.66 -2.44 -9.59
CA PRO A 19 -5.52 -3.87 -9.78
C PRO A 19 -4.63 -4.15 -10.97
N ILE A 20 -3.73 -5.11 -10.81
CA ILE A 20 -2.74 -5.45 -11.82
C ILE A 20 -3.22 -6.68 -12.58
N LEU A 21 -3.22 -6.62 -13.91
CA LEU A 21 -3.55 -7.78 -14.72
C LEU A 21 -2.30 -8.64 -14.95
N PRO A 22 -2.46 -9.97 -15.08
CA PRO A 22 -1.39 -10.87 -15.51
C PRO A 22 -1.04 -10.56 -16.97
N VAL A 23 -0.13 -9.61 -17.18
CA VAL A 23 0.41 -9.27 -18.49
C VAL A 23 1.91 -9.56 -18.45
N LEU A 24 2.39 -10.32 -19.44
CA LEU A 24 3.79 -10.67 -19.60
C LEU A 24 4.66 -9.41 -19.67
N GLU A 25 5.80 -9.47 -18.99
CA GLU A 25 6.64 -8.35 -18.54
C GLU A 25 7.29 -7.50 -19.65
N GLU A 26 7.09 -7.84 -20.92
CA GLU A 26 7.86 -7.28 -22.03
C GLU A 26 7.44 -5.86 -22.47
N ASN A 27 6.39 -5.31 -21.86
CA ASN A 27 5.84 -3.99 -22.21
C ASN A 27 5.92 -2.99 -21.05
N PHE A 28 5.85 -1.69 -21.36
CA PHE A 28 5.88 -0.59 -20.37
C PHE A 28 4.84 -0.78 -19.25
N TYR A 29 3.68 -1.38 -19.55
CA TYR A 29 2.67 -1.76 -18.55
C TYR A 29 3.20 -2.78 -17.52
N GLY A 30 3.99 -3.77 -17.96
CA GLY A 30 4.61 -4.78 -17.10
C GLY A 30 5.55 -4.17 -16.05
N PHE A 31 6.26 -3.10 -16.39
CA PHE A 31 7.09 -2.36 -15.43
C PHE A 31 6.27 -1.66 -14.34
N PHE A 32 5.15 -1.01 -14.68
CA PHE A 32 4.27 -0.40 -13.67
C PHE A 32 3.54 -1.45 -12.84
N ALA A 33 3.11 -2.54 -13.48
CA ALA A 33 2.57 -3.71 -12.80
C ALA A 33 3.57 -4.23 -11.75
N PHE A 34 4.84 -4.40 -12.14
CA PHE A 34 5.91 -4.83 -11.25
C PHE A 34 6.10 -3.88 -10.06
N ILE A 35 6.30 -2.57 -10.29
CA ILE A 35 6.46 -1.60 -9.20
C ILE A 35 5.26 -1.61 -8.27
N ASN A 36 4.07 -1.72 -8.82
CA ASN A 36 2.85 -1.65 -8.03
C ASN A 36 2.63 -2.92 -7.20
N SER A 37 2.79 -4.13 -7.76
CA SER A 37 2.64 -5.37 -7.00
C SER A 37 3.73 -5.49 -5.94
N TYR A 38 4.99 -5.34 -6.34
CA TYR A 38 6.14 -5.61 -5.47
C TYR A 38 6.54 -4.48 -4.53
N GLY A 39 6.11 -3.25 -4.80
CA GLY A 39 6.46 -2.09 -3.98
C GLY A 39 5.24 -1.43 -3.39
N LEU A 40 4.48 -0.75 -4.26
CA LEU A 40 3.48 0.21 -3.81
C LEU A 40 2.31 -0.44 -3.07
N SER A 41 1.75 -1.52 -3.60
CA SER A 41 0.63 -2.27 -3.00
C SER A 41 1.00 -2.81 -1.61
N SER A 42 2.19 -3.40 -1.46
CA SER A 42 2.68 -3.90 -0.16
C SER A 42 2.93 -2.78 0.83
N PHE A 43 3.47 -1.64 0.38
CA PHE A 43 3.71 -0.46 1.20
C PHE A 43 2.42 0.21 1.70
N VAL A 44 1.40 0.33 0.85
CA VAL A 44 0.15 1.02 1.22
C VAL A 44 -0.77 0.20 2.10
N LEU A 45 -0.60 -1.12 2.15
CA LEU A 45 -1.44 -2.02 2.95
C LEU A 45 -1.47 -1.63 4.45
N PRO A 46 -0.34 -1.55 5.17
CA PRO A 46 -0.34 -1.12 6.58
C PRO A 46 -0.80 0.34 6.74
N LEU A 47 -0.50 1.21 5.77
CA LEU A 47 -0.96 2.60 5.77
C LEU A 47 -2.49 2.70 5.73
N LEU A 48 -3.13 1.96 4.81
CA LEU A 48 -4.58 1.92 4.67
C LEU A 48 -5.25 1.41 5.95
N ILE A 49 -4.72 0.33 6.55
CA ILE A 49 -5.25 -0.23 7.82
C ILE A 49 -5.13 0.80 8.96
N SER A 50 -4.02 1.53 9.02
CA SER A 50 -3.79 2.52 10.06
C SER A 50 -4.49 3.87 9.83
N LEU A 51 -5.06 4.10 8.64
CA LEU A 51 -5.56 5.40 8.19
C LEU A 51 -6.63 6.01 9.12
N PRO A 52 -7.66 5.26 9.59
CA PRO A 52 -8.67 5.81 10.51
C PRO A 52 -8.08 6.24 11.85
N LEU A 53 -7.05 5.51 12.32
CA LEU A 53 -6.36 5.77 13.58
C LEU A 53 -5.42 6.98 13.45
N ILE A 54 -4.66 7.08 12.36
CA ILE A 54 -3.76 8.21 12.07
C ILE A 54 -4.53 9.53 12.01
N TYR A 55 -5.75 9.55 11.47
CA TYR A 55 -6.52 10.78 11.34
C TYR A 55 -7.64 10.95 12.38
N LYS A 56 -7.79 10.01 13.32
CA LYS A 56 -8.89 9.96 14.32
C LYS A 56 -10.27 10.22 13.69
N ASN A 57 -10.50 9.71 12.48
CA ASN A 57 -11.71 10.00 11.71
C ASN A 57 -12.27 8.72 11.10
N ARG A 58 -13.49 8.36 11.52
CA ARG A 58 -14.17 7.13 11.12
C ARG A 58 -14.53 7.10 9.63
N ASN A 59 -14.65 8.25 8.97
CA ASN A 59 -14.98 8.28 7.54
C ASN A 59 -13.89 7.62 6.69
N PHE A 60 -12.66 7.49 7.21
CA PHE A 60 -11.59 6.78 6.50
C PHE A 60 -11.79 5.27 6.41
N TYR A 61 -12.66 4.66 7.24
CA TYR A 61 -13.03 3.26 7.06
C TYR A 61 -13.67 2.99 5.69
N PHE A 62 -14.25 4.02 5.04
CA PHE A 62 -14.74 3.91 3.66
C PHE A 62 -13.65 3.43 2.69
N PHE A 63 -12.39 3.85 2.88
CA PHE A 63 -11.29 3.44 2.00
C PHE A 63 -10.92 1.96 2.14
N TYR A 64 -11.47 1.22 3.12
CA TYR A 64 -11.22 -0.22 3.24
C TYR A 64 -11.77 -1.02 2.06
N ILE A 65 -12.65 -0.45 1.24
CA ILE A 65 -13.01 -1.05 -0.06
C ILE A 65 -11.77 -1.29 -0.94
N LEU A 66 -10.73 -0.46 -0.79
CA LEU A 66 -9.46 -0.59 -1.49
C LEU A 66 -8.58 -1.73 -0.95
N LEU A 67 -8.92 -2.35 0.18
CA LEU A 67 -8.22 -3.56 0.64
C LEU A 67 -8.36 -4.69 -0.36
N ILE A 68 -9.50 -4.80 -1.05
CA ILE A 68 -9.75 -5.88 -2.01
C ILE A 68 -8.69 -5.88 -3.13
N PRO A 69 -8.49 -4.80 -3.90
CA PRO A 69 -7.48 -4.78 -4.95
C PRO A 69 -6.03 -4.81 -4.40
N ILE A 70 -5.77 -4.20 -3.24
CA ILE A 70 -4.42 -4.27 -2.63
C ILE A 70 -4.07 -5.71 -2.25
N LEU A 71 -4.99 -6.44 -1.61
CA LEU A 71 -4.79 -7.84 -1.25
C LEU A 71 -4.67 -8.72 -2.49
N TYR A 72 -5.46 -8.44 -3.53
CA TYR A 72 -5.31 -9.11 -4.82
C TYR A 72 -3.90 -8.92 -5.38
N ASN A 73 -3.38 -7.70 -5.43
CA ASN A 73 -2.02 -7.41 -5.93
C ASN A 73 -0.93 -8.11 -5.10
N ASN A 74 -1.07 -8.13 -3.77
CA ASN A 74 -0.12 -8.81 -2.89
C ASN A 74 -0.20 -10.34 -3.00
N PHE A 75 -1.40 -10.92 -3.17
CA PHE A 75 -1.58 -12.36 -3.36
C PHE A 75 -1.15 -12.81 -4.76
N PHE A 76 -1.34 -11.96 -5.76
CA PHE A 76 -0.91 -12.19 -7.13
C PHE A 76 0.59 -12.49 -7.21
N ILE A 77 1.40 -11.81 -6.40
CA ILE A 77 2.85 -12.07 -6.26
C ILE A 77 3.11 -13.52 -5.85
N ILE A 78 2.42 -13.98 -4.79
CA ILE A 78 2.62 -15.31 -4.23
C ILE A 78 2.17 -16.39 -5.21
N TYR A 79 1.09 -16.14 -5.97
CA TYR A 79 0.46 -17.14 -6.82
C TYR A 79 1.12 -17.29 -8.21
N PHE A 80 1.43 -16.17 -8.89
CA PHE A 80 1.95 -16.21 -10.26
C PHE A 80 3.47 -16.24 -10.32
N PHE A 81 4.14 -15.53 -9.41
CA PHE A 81 5.58 -15.47 -9.39
C PHE A 81 6.12 -16.52 -8.43
N LYS A 82 6.25 -17.75 -8.92
CA LYS A 82 7.00 -18.85 -8.29
C LYS A 82 8.47 -18.51 -7.96
N VAL A 83 8.93 -17.30 -8.30
CA VAL A 83 10.28 -16.80 -8.08
C VAL A 83 10.31 -16.10 -6.72
N VAL A 84 10.84 -16.80 -5.72
CA VAL A 84 11.01 -16.31 -4.34
C VAL A 84 11.77 -14.97 -4.30
N ASP A 85 12.61 -14.68 -5.30
CA ASP A 85 13.52 -13.55 -5.31
C ASP A 85 12.81 -12.18 -5.22
N TYR A 86 11.63 -12.03 -5.82
CA TYR A 86 10.90 -10.74 -5.79
C TYR A 86 9.95 -10.60 -4.59
N SER A 87 9.63 -11.71 -3.92
CA SER A 87 8.80 -11.69 -2.70
C SER A 87 9.49 -10.91 -1.55
N PHE A 88 10.82 -10.91 -1.53
CA PHE A 88 11.60 -10.17 -0.55
C PHE A 88 11.42 -8.65 -0.69
N THR A 89 11.29 -8.15 -1.92
CA THR A 89 11.01 -6.73 -2.20
C THR A 89 9.68 -6.31 -1.58
N SER A 90 8.60 -7.08 -1.79
CA SER A 90 7.30 -6.85 -1.18
C SER A 90 7.36 -6.80 0.34
N ILE A 91 8.12 -7.71 0.95
CA ILE A 91 8.31 -7.76 2.41
C ILE A 91 9.00 -6.48 2.90
N ILE A 92 10.08 -6.04 2.24
CA ILE A 92 10.76 -4.78 2.61
C ILE A 92 9.79 -3.61 2.54
N PHE A 93 9.04 -3.47 1.43
CA PHE A 93 8.10 -2.37 1.26
C PHE A 93 6.94 -2.42 2.28
N PHE A 94 6.45 -3.61 2.62
CA PHE A 94 5.50 -3.78 3.70
C PHE A 94 6.05 -3.29 5.05
N VAL A 95 7.28 -3.68 5.40
CA VAL A 95 7.94 -3.25 6.64
C VAL A 95 8.13 -1.72 6.65
N LEU A 96 8.55 -1.12 5.53
CA LEU A 96 8.67 0.34 5.42
C LEU A 96 7.32 1.04 5.60
N GLY A 97 6.26 0.51 5.00
CA GLY A 97 4.89 1.02 5.18
C GLY A 97 4.45 0.94 6.64
N LEU A 98 4.75 -0.18 7.30
CA LEU A 98 4.43 -0.39 8.71
C LEU A 98 5.20 0.57 9.64
N VAL A 99 6.50 0.75 9.42
CA VAL A 99 7.31 1.72 10.17
C VAL A 99 6.75 3.14 9.99
N LEU A 100 6.37 3.51 8.77
CA LEU A 100 5.75 4.81 8.50
C LEU A 100 4.39 4.95 9.21
N SER A 101 3.53 3.93 9.15
CA SER A 101 2.25 3.90 9.86
C SER A 101 2.44 4.12 11.36
N LEU A 102 3.39 3.39 11.97
CA LEU A 102 3.69 3.52 13.40
C LEU A 102 4.25 4.90 13.75
N TYR A 103 5.12 5.46 12.90
CA TYR A 103 5.64 6.81 13.07
C TYR A 103 4.50 7.85 13.06
N LEU A 104 3.58 7.76 12.09
CA LEU A 104 2.43 8.65 11.97
C LEU A 104 1.44 8.49 13.14
N LEU A 105 1.30 7.28 13.70
CA LEU A 105 0.50 7.03 14.89
C LEU A 105 1.13 7.67 16.14
N ARG A 106 2.44 7.51 16.33
CA ARG A 106 3.16 8.07 17.48
C ARG A 106 3.13 9.60 17.52
N ASP A 107 3.26 10.26 16.37
CA ASP A 107 3.12 11.72 16.25
C ASP A 107 1.67 12.21 16.48
N ASN A 108 0.67 11.33 16.58
CA ASN A 108 -0.69 11.67 16.98
C ASN A 108 -0.95 11.57 18.48
N GLU A 109 -0.16 10.80 19.23
CA GLU A 109 -0.27 10.73 20.69
C GLU A 109 0.36 11.94 21.38
N LYS A 110 1.38 12.55 20.75
CA LYS A 110 2.10 13.70 21.31
C LYS A 110 1.40 15.06 21.15
N THR A 111 0.32 15.13 20.38
CA THR A 111 -0.46 16.37 20.21
C THR A 111 -1.90 16.12 20.67
N PRO A 112 -2.35 16.75 21.78
CA PRO A 112 -3.72 16.65 22.27
C PRO A 112 -4.74 17.17 21.24
#